data_AF-A0A930H0J3-F1
#
_entry.id   AF-A0A930H0J3-F1
#
_cell.length_a   1.000
_cell.length_b   1.000
_cell.length_c   1.000
_cell.angle_alpha   90.00
_cell.angle_beta   90.00
_cell.angle_gamma   90.00
#
_symmetry.space_group_name_H-M   'P 1'
#
loop_
_entity.id
_entity.type
_entity.pdbx_description
1 polymer ?
#
loop_
_entity_poly.entity_id
_entity_poly.type
_entity_poly.pdbx_seq_one_letter_code
_entity_poly.pdbx_strand_id
1 'polypeptide(L)' 'KGGDVGDQKRVMSPADAKDAGSDYIVMGRPITQAENPVEAYREAVRQFCD' A
#
# COMPACT_ATOMS: atom_id res chain seq x y z
N LYS A 1 5.66 7.83 -7.43
CA LYS A 1 5.58 9.29 -7.19
C LYS A 1 4.52 9.50 -6.13
N GLY A 2 4.82 10.28 -5.09
CA GLY A 2 4.22 10.20 -3.75
C GLY A 2 2.70 10.26 -3.69
N GLY A 3 2.09 9.29 -3.01
CA GLY A 3 0.70 9.36 -2.58
C GLY A 3 0.55 10.48 -1.57
N ASP A 4 -0.54 11.22 -1.70
CA ASP A 4 -0.83 12.39 -0.88
C ASP A 4 -0.86 12.01 0.61
N VAL A 5 0.15 12.42 1.37
CA VAL A 5 0.39 11.97 2.75
C VAL A 5 -0.68 12.50 3.71
N GLY A 6 -1.42 13.55 3.34
CA GLY A 6 -2.58 14.07 4.08
C GLY A 6 -2.45 13.98 5.62
N ASP A 7 -3.42 13.32 6.24
CA ASP A 7 -3.53 13.03 7.68
C ASP A 7 -2.82 11.72 8.13
N GLN A 8 -2.09 11.04 7.24
CA GLN A 8 -1.48 9.76 7.53
C GLN A 8 -0.21 9.92 8.38
N LYS A 9 -0.33 9.66 9.68
CA LYS A 9 0.76 9.85 10.68
C LYS A 9 1.95 8.92 10.50
N ARG A 10 1.77 7.75 9.89
CA ARG A 10 2.83 6.79 9.54
C ARG A 10 2.45 6.10 8.23
N VAL A 11 3.32 6.20 7.24
CA VAL A 11 3.17 5.51 5.95
C VAL A 11 4.21 4.38 5.93
N MET A 12 3.74 3.16 5.78
CA MET A 12 4.56 1.96 5.65
C MET A 12 4.28 1.38 4.27
N SER A 13 5.31 0.96 3.53
CA SER A 13 5.09 0.30 2.25
C SER A 13 4.56 -1.12 2.46
N PRO A 14 3.88 -1.72 1.47
CA PRO A 14 3.51 -3.13 1.55
C PRO A 14 4.72 -4.05 1.80
N ALA A 15 5.88 -3.78 1.19
CA ALA A 15 7.11 -4.54 1.43
C ALA A 15 7.59 -4.43 2.89
N ASP A 16 7.60 -3.22 3.45
CA ASP A 16 7.99 -3.03 4.86
C ASP A 16 7.03 -3.78 5.80
N ALA A 17 5.73 -3.81 5.48
CA ALA A 17 4.74 -4.50 6.28
C ALA A 17 4.91 -6.03 6.27
N LYS A 18 5.37 -6.59 5.13
CA LYS A 18 5.80 -7.98 5.02
C LYS A 18 7.01 -8.26 5.91
N ASP A 19 8.05 -7.43 5.81
CA ASP A 19 9.27 -7.58 6.61
C ASP A 19 9.00 -7.43 8.11
N ALA A 20 8.00 -6.63 8.49
CA ALA A 20 7.52 -6.51 9.87
C ALA A 20 6.73 -7.75 10.35
N GLY A 21 6.45 -8.72 9.48
CA GLY A 21 5.73 -9.95 9.81
C GLY A 21 4.21 -9.80 9.87
N SER A 22 3.64 -8.84 9.14
CA SER A 22 2.17 -8.69 9.09
C SER A 22 1.55 -9.82 8.28
N ASP A 23 0.51 -10.46 8.80
CA ASP A 23 -0.28 -11.45 8.03
C ASP A 23 -1.25 -10.77 7.04
N TYR A 24 -1.71 -9.57 7.39
CA TYR A 24 -2.66 -8.79 6.59
C TYR A 24 -2.36 -7.30 6.68
N ILE A 25 -2.60 -6.59 5.58
CA ILE A 25 -2.49 -5.14 5.50
C ILE A 25 -3.79 -4.53 4.95
N VAL A 26 -4.18 -3.36 5.47
CA VAL A 26 -5.36 -2.62 5.01
C VAL A 26 -4.93 -1.42 4.20
N MET A 27 -5.25 -1.43 2.91
CA MET A 27 -4.90 -0.38 1.96
C MET A 27 -6.14 0.37 1.51
N GLY A 28 -6.32 1.60 1.99
CA GLY A 28 -7.46 2.46 1.67
C GLY A 28 -7.16 3.41 0.49
N ARG A 29 -7.00 4.70 0.80
CA ARG A 29 -6.76 5.77 -0.18
C ARG A 29 -5.69 5.47 -1.25
N PRO A 30 -4.53 4.86 -0.92
CA PRO A 30 -3.53 4.53 -1.94
C PRO A 30 -4.04 3.64 -3.07
N ILE A 31 -5.12 2.88 -2.84
CA ILE A 31 -5.77 2.04 -3.85
C ILE A 31 -7.02 2.75 -4.39
N THR A 32 -7.92 3.20 -3.53
CA THR A 32 -9.24 3.70 -3.94
C THR A 32 -9.19 5.07 -4.64
N GLN A 33 -8.13 5.84 -4.45
CA GLN A 33 -7.93 7.16 -5.08
C GLN A 33 -6.84 7.14 -6.15
N ALA A 34 -6.26 5.98 -6.46
CA ALA A 34 -5.32 5.86 -7.56
C ALA A 34 -6.02 6.08 -8.91
N GLU A 35 -5.30 6.61 -9.89
CA GLU A 35 -5.79 6.76 -11.27
C GLU A 35 -6.20 5.40 -11.87
N ASN A 36 -5.46 4.34 -11.51
CA ASN A 36 -5.78 2.96 -11.84
C ASN A 36 -5.77 2.08 -10.57
N PRO A 37 -6.93 1.92 -9.90
CA PRO A 37 -7.02 1.16 -8.64
C PRO A 37 -6.59 -0.31 -8.78
N VAL A 38 -6.85 -0.93 -9.93
CA VAL A 38 -6.52 -2.34 -10.16
C VAL A 38 -5.01 -2.53 -10.27
N GLU A 39 -4.32 -1.63 -10.98
CA GLU A 39 -2.87 -1.65 -11.09
C GLU A 39 -2.21 -1.38 -9.74
N ALA A 40 -2.69 -0.38 -8.99
CA ALA A 40 -2.21 -0.06 -7.65
C ALA A 40 -2.36 -1.27 -6.70
N TYR A 41 -3.48 -1.99 -6.78
CA TYR A 41 -3.69 -3.21 -5.99
C TYR A 41 -2.71 -4.31 -6.38
N ARG A 42 -2.51 -4.56 -7.68
CA ARG A 42 -1.57 -5.57 -8.16
C ARG A 42 -0.13 -5.26 -7.75
N GLU A 43 0.25 -3.99 -7.75
CA GLU A 43 1.56 -3.56 -7.26
C GLU A 43 1.69 -3.79 -5.75
N ALA A 44 0.68 -3.45 -4.95
CA ALA A 44 0.69 -3.71 -3.52
C ALA A 44 0.76 -5.20 -3.18
N VAL A 45 0.05 -6.05 -3.95
CA VAL A 45 0.11 -7.50 -3.79
C VAL A 45 1.49 -8.04 -4.13
N ARG A 46 2.10 -7.60 -5.25
CA ARG A 46 3.48 -7.99 -5.58
C ARG A 46 4.45 -7.65 -4.45
N GLN A 47 4.40 -6.43 -3.95
CA GLN A 47 5.29 -5.99 -2.87
C GLN A 47 5.06 -6.72 -1.52
N PHE A 48 3.83 -7.15 -1.21
CA PHE A 48 3.52 -7.81 0.06
C PHE A 48 3.64 -9.33 0.02
N CYS A 49 3.34 -9.95 -1.12
CA CYS A 49 3.30 -11.40 -1.26
C CYS A 49 4.59 -11.99 -1.85
N ASP A 50 5.24 -11.30 -2.80
CA ASP A 50 6.50 -11.78 -3.42
C ASP A 50 7.69 -11.54 -2.50
#